data_AF-A0A963W085-F1
#
_entry.id   AF-A0A963W085-F1
#
_cell.length_a   1.000
_cell.length_b   1.000
_cell.length_c   1.000
_cell.angle_alpha   90.00
_cell.angle_beta   90.00
_cell.angle_gamma   90.00
#
_symmetry.space_group_name_H-M   'P 1'
#
loop_
_entity.id
_entity.type
_entity.pdbx_description
1 polymer ?
#
loop_
_entity_poly.entity_id
_entity_poly.type
_entity_poly.pdbx_seq_one_letter_code
_entity_poly.pdbx_strand_id
1 'polypeptide(L)'
;MAENPVKDAAAFPGPADQRLAAARFRHHLQAVDIRMECLRPRSFDDGPSLAGRIRGGLGRALARMHADPPPAWARRRALFGLPSGFELLFGEVGGGPGWPQARTRPYVLAVLPGRGRFTVVLRLFGQACFWQVEAEAALRAALEEGIALTATARSRAPVEIVARDRVVPVPEVPPEGPSAVTLHLTSPTALARGEAFATDPSIVAGSLIARARGVAAWHGIALSVDEEALSAAWRALAVDLDALEPIAWDRHSRVQPERLLVMAGYVGPIRLFGPLAAWAPLLVLAPVLHLGSHTAFGMGRCRLVWEDAMNDAASRSGR
;
A
#
# COMPACT_ATOMS: atom_id res chain seq x y z
N MET A 1 -44.38 23.75 -24.62
CA MET A 1 -44.16 23.22 -23.26
C MET A 1 -43.39 21.91 -23.41
N ALA A 2 -42.08 21.94 -23.20
CA ALA A 2 -41.24 20.76 -23.23
C ALA A 2 -40.94 20.37 -21.77
N GLU A 3 -41.42 19.20 -21.35
CA GLU A 3 -41.11 18.65 -20.03
C GLU A 3 -39.67 18.12 -20.03
N ASN A 4 -38.94 18.51 -18.99
CA ASN A 4 -37.53 18.24 -18.78
C ASN A 4 -37.42 17.09 -17.77
N PRO A 5 -36.99 15.86 -18.14
CA PRO A 5 -36.87 14.77 -17.19
C PRO A 5 -35.44 14.78 -16.62
N VAL A 6 -35.22 15.56 -15.57
CA VAL A 6 -34.09 15.36 -14.66
C VAL A 6 -34.60 15.48 -13.25
N LYS A 7 -34.78 14.34 -12.56
CA LYS A 7 -34.53 14.14 -11.13
C LYS A 7 -34.96 12.73 -10.68
N ASP A 8 -34.26 11.71 -11.18
CA ASP A 8 -34.04 10.52 -10.35
C ASP A 8 -32.70 10.74 -9.64
N ALA A 9 -32.78 11.39 -8.48
CA ALA A 9 -31.69 11.35 -7.52
C ALA A 9 -31.63 9.91 -7.00
N ALA A 10 -30.70 9.11 -7.54
CA ALA A 10 -30.40 7.80 -6.97
C ALA A 10 -30.13 8.01 -5.48
N ALA A 11 -30.97 7.40 -4.64
CA ALA A 11 -30.84 7.47 -3.19
C ALA A 11 -29.42 7.09 -2.79
N PHE A 12 -28.76 7.95 -2.01
CA PHE A 12 -27.43 7.68 -1.52
C PHE A 12 -27.43 6.40 -0.66
N PRO A 13 -26.43 5.52 -0.82
CA PRO A 13 -26.37 4.24 -0.10
C PRO A 13 -26.29 4.49 1.41
N GLY A 14 -27.18 3.86 2.18
CA GLY A 14 -27.22 4.02 3.63
C GLY A 14 -26.00 3.39 4.34
N PRO A 15 -25.86 3.55 5.68
CA PRO A 15 -24.72 3.02 6.44
C PRO A 15 -24.51 1.49 6.30
N ALA A 16 -25.59 0.73 6.08
CA ALA A 16 -25.54 -0.71 5.82
C ALA A 16 -24.91 -1.03 4.46
N ASP A 17 -25.19 -0.22 3.44
CA ASP A 17 -24.69 -0.39 2.07
C ASP A 17 -23.18 -0.12 1.98
N GLN A 18 -22.65 0.78 2.81
CA GLN A 18 -21.22 1.09 2.88
C GLN A 18 -20.40 -0.05 3.48
N ARG A 19 -20.89 -0.63 4.59
CA ARG A 19 -20.28 -1.83 5.19
C ARG A 19 -20.26 -2.97 4.18
N LEU A 20 -21.36 -3.12 3.44
CA LEU A 20 -21.48 -4.12 2.39
C LEU A 20 -20.51 -3.87 1.23
N ALA A 21 -20.30 -2.63 0.79
CA ALA A 21 -19.37 -2.30 -0.28
C ALA A 21 -17.91 -2.62 0.09
N ALA A 22 -17.46 -2.20 1.27
CA ALA A 22 -16.11 -2.49 1.75
C ALA A 22 -15.90 -3.99 2.05
N ALA A 23 -16.89 -4.67 2.63
CA ALA A 23 -16.87 -6.11 2.83
C ALA A 23 -16.81 -6.88 1.51
N ARG A 24 -17.62 -6.48 0.50
CA ARG A 24 -17.55 -7.05 -0.85
C ARG A 24 -16.20 -6.82 -1.49
N PHE A 25 -15.63 -5.62 -1.38
CA PHE A 25 -14.30 -5.36 -1.91
C PHE A 25 -13.24 -6.26 -1.27
N ARG A 26 -13.30 -6.49 0.04
CA ARG A 26 -12.43 -7.47 0.72
C ARG A 26 -12.53 -8.87 0.08
N HIS A 27 -13.74 -9.33 -0.25
CA HIS A 27 -13.97 -10.63 -0.89
C HIS A 27 -13.50 -10.68 -2.36
N HIS A 28 -13.49 -9.54 -3.05
CA HIS A 28 -12.99 -9.40 -4.42
C HIS A 28 -11.51 -9.02 -4.51
N LEU A 29 -10.84 -8.77 -3.39
CA LEU A 29 -9.45 -8.35 -3.37
C LEU A 29 -8.57 -9.51 -3.86
N GLN A 30 -8.05 -9.37 -5.07
CA GLN A 30 -7.07 -10.26 -5.65
C GLN A 30 -5.69 -9.65 -5.48
N ALA A 31 -4.82 -10.36 -4.78
CA ALA A 31 -3.45 -9.93 -4.59
C ALA A 31 -2.51 -11.13 -4.53
N VAL A 32 -1.24 -10.88 -4.84
CA VAL A 32 -0.17 -11.86 -4.68
C VAL A 32 1.04 -11.16 -4.07
N ASP A 33 1.55 -11.73 -2.98
CA ASP A 33 2.84 -11.40 -2.40
C ASP A 33 3.89 -12.25 -3.10
N ILE A 34 4.86 -11.61 -3.74
CA ILE A 34 6.13 -12.23 -4.09
C ILE A 34 7.08 -11.94 -2.94
N ARG A 35 7.49 -12.98 -2.19
CA ARG A 35 8.39 -12.81 -1.04
C ARG A 35 9.76 -13.38 -1.34
N MET A 36 10.80 -12.63 -0.98
CA MET A 36 12.18 -13.05 -1.07
C MET A 36 12.86 -12.83 0.27
N GLU A 37 13.18 -13.92 0.94
CA GLU A 37 14.02 -13.89 2.14
C GLU A 37 15.47 -13.75 1.72
N CYS A 38 16.15 -12.76 2.28
CA CYS A 38 17.47 -12.34 1.89
C CYS A 38 18.42 -12.36 3.09
N LEU A 39 19.68 -12.75 2.87
CA LEU A 39 20.73 -12.48 3.85
C LEU A 39 21.00 -10.97 3.90
N ARG A 40 21.25 -10.46 5.09
CA ARG A 40 21.61 -9.06 5.30
C ARG A 40 23.11 -8.86 5.06
N PRO A 41 23.53 -8.09 4.04
CA PRO A 41 24.94 -7.71 3.91
C PRO A 41 25.34 -6.84 5.10
N ARG A 42 26.56 -7.04 5.63
CA ARG A 42 27.04 -6.33 6.83
C ARG A 42 27.08 -4.80 6.66
N SER A 43 27.20 -4.33 5.42
CA SER A 43 27.30 -2.91 5.06
C SER A 43 25.96 -2.25 4.71
N PHE A 44 24.83 -2.96 4.82
CA PHE A 44 23.52 -2.39 4.52
C PHE A 44 22.98 -1.59 5.70
N ASP A 45 22.52 -0.37 5.43
CA ASP A 45 21.52 0.24 6.30
C ASP A 45 20.16 -0.47 6.11
N ASP A 46 19.44 -0.68 7.22
CA ASP A 46 18.04 -1.14 7.23
C ASP A 46 17.07 0.03 7.50
N GLY A 47 17.54 1.24 7.22
CA GLY A 47 16.75 2.45 7.32
C GLY A 47 15.59 2.49 6.31
N PRO A 48 14.70 3.47 6.44
CA PRO A 48 13.50 3.59 5.63
C PRO A 48 13.76 3.75 4.12
N SER A 49 15.00 4.04 3.73
CA SER A 49 15.41 4.13 2.32
C SER A 49 15.48 2.79 1.59
N LEU A 50 15.64 1.67 2.31
CA LEU A 50 15.97 0.36 1.73
C LEU A 50 14.95 -0.11 0.68
N ALA A 51 13.66 0.00 0.99
CA ALA A 51 12.60 -0.34 0.05
C ALA A 51 12.65 0.55 -1.21
N GLY A 52 12.95 1.84 -1.07
CA GLY A 52 13.16 2.73 -2.21
C GLY A 52 14.34 2.31 -3.10
N ARG A 53 15.44 1.84 -2.50
CA ARG A 53 16.60 1.32 -3.22
C ARG A 53 16.27 0.03 -3.99
N ILE A 54 15.54 -0.89 -3.35
CA ILE A 54 15.02 -2.13 -3.97
C ILE A 54 14.07 -1.80 -5.12
N ARG A 55 13.13 -0.89 -4.93
CA ARG A 55 12.22 -0.42 -5.98
C ARG A 55 12.98 0.12 -7.19
N GLY A 56 14.05 0.88 -6.95
CA GLY A 56 14.93 1.37 -8.03
C GLY A 56 15.65 0.23 -8.76
N GLY A 57 16.10 -0.80 -8.03
CA GLY A 57 16.54 -2.10 -8.55
C GLY A 57 15.54 -2.73 -9.51
N LEU A 58 14.35 -3.00 -8.99
CA LEU A 58 13.24 -3.61 -9.70
C LEU A 58 12.90 -2.85 -11.00
N GLY A 59 12.81 -1.52 -10.93
CA GLY A 59 12.52 -0.69 -12.10
C GLY A 59 13.59 -0.81 -13.20
N ARG A 60 14.88 -0.84 -12.85
CA ARG A 60 15.96 -1.04 -13.83
C ARG A 60 15.94 -2.45 -14.43
N ALA A 61 15.69 -3.47 -13.61
CA ALA A 61 15.58 -4.84 -14.08
C ALA A 61 14.42 -5.00 -15.08
N LEU A 62 13.24 -4.49 -14.74
CA LEU A 62 12.09 -4.46 -15.65
C LEU A 62 12.40 -3.68 -16.93
N ALA A 63 13.01 -2.49 -16.85
CA ALA A 63 13.35 -1.71 -18.04
C ALA A 63 14.28 -2.46 -19.00
N ARG A 64 15.30 -3.17 -18.48
CA ARG A 64 16.22 -3.98 -19.30
C ARG A 64 15.53 -5.20 -19.92
N MET A 65 14.57 -5.80 -19.24
CA MET A 65 13.79 -6.91 -19.80
C MET A 65 12.96 -6.49 -21.03
N HIS A 66 12.76 -5.18 -21.24
CA HIS A 66 12.09 -4.60 -22.41
C HIS A 66 13.01 -3.74 -23.28
N ALA A 67 14.33 -3.80 -23.06
CA ALA A 67 15.29 -3.16 -23.95
C ALA A 67 15.32 -3.87 -25.32
N ASP A 68 15.69 -3.12 -26.37
CA ASP A 68 15.66 -3.58 -27.77
C ASP A 68 16.83 -4.52 -28.11
N PRO A 69 16.59 -5.71 -28.71
CA PRO A 69 15.28 -6.31 -29.00
C PRO A 69 14.66 -6.97 -27.77
N PRO A 70 13.36 -6.73 -27.49
CA PRO A 70 12.71 -7.36 -26.37
C PRO A 70 12.59 -8.88 -26.60
N PRO A 71 12.56 -9.67 -25.52
CA PRO A 71 12.45 -11.12 -25.61
C PRO A 71 11.14 -11.53 -26.32
N ALA A 72 11.11 -12.72 -26.92
CA ALA A 72 10.02 -13.16 -27.78
C ALA A 72 8.63 -13.11 -27.11
N TRP A 73 8.55 -13.37 -25.80
CA TRP A 73 7.30 -13.27 -25.04
C TRP A 73 6.80 -11.82 -24.91
N ALA A 74 7.70 -10.85 -24.76
CA ALA A 74 7.35 -9.43 -24.68
C ALA A 74 6.88 -8.92 -26.05
N ARG A 75 7.52 -9.36 -27.14
CA ARG A 75 7.05 -9.09 -28.51
C ARG A 75 5.65 -9.63 -28.77
N ARG A 76 5.37 -10.88 -28.37
CA ARG A 76 4.03 -11.48 -28.49
C ARG A 76 2.99 -10.70 -27.70
N ARG A 77 3.33 -10.22 -26.50
CA ARG A 77 2.41 -9.41 -25.69
C ARG A 77 2.06 -8.08 -26.35
N ALA A 78 3.02 -7.43 -26.98
CA ALA A 78 2.80 -6.18 -27.70
C ALA A 78 1.78 -6.33 -28.84
N LEU A 79 1.67 -7.52 -29.47
CA LEU A 79 0.66 -7.83 -30.48
C LEU A 79 -0.78 -7.72 -29.94
N PHE A 80 -0.97 -7.89 -28.63
CA PHE A 80 -2.28 -7.78 -27.98
C PHE A 80 -2.50 -6.41 -27.33
N GLY A 81 -1.62 -5.43 -27.56
CA GLY A 81 -1.73 -4.09 -26.95
C GLY A 81 -1.60 -4.06 -25.43
N LEU A 82 -1.04 -5.12 -24.83
CA LEU A 82 -0.86 -5.21 -23.38
C LEU A 82 0.44 -4.51 -22.97
N PRO A 83 0.43 -3.69 -21.90
CA PRO A 83 1.60 -2.96 -21.46
C PRO A 83 2.70 -3.90 -20.94
N SER A 84 3.93 -3.42 -20.98
CA SER A 84 5.03 -4.07 -20.29
C SER A 84 4.87 -4.04 -18.77
N GLY A 85 5.53 -4.95 -18.04
CA GLY A 85 5.55 -4.86 -16.57
C GLY A 85 6.23 -3.58 -16.10
N PHE A 86 7.19 -3.06 -16.87
CA PHE A 86 7.77 -1.75 -16.61
C PHE A 86 6.74 -0.62 -16.77
N GLU A 87 6.01 -0.56 -17.88
CA GLU A 87 4.98 0.47 -18.10
C GLU A 87 3.88 0.39 -17.04
N LEU A 88 3.41 -0.81 -16.72
CA LEU A 88 2.36 -1.01 -15.72
C LEU A 88 2.80 -0.55 -14.32
N LEU A 89 4.00 -0.95 -13.87
CA LEU A 89 4.45 -0.70 -12.50
C LEU A 89 5.16 0.66 -12.34
N PHE A 90 5.80 1.19 -13.38
CA PHE A 90 6.64 2.38 -13.32
C PHE A 90 6.27 3.49 -14.31
N GLY A 91 5.47 3.20 -15.33
CA GLY A 91 5.00 4.21 -16.30
C GLY A 91 4.08 5.27 -15.68
N GLU A 92 3.67 6.25 -16.48
CA GLU A 92 2.62 7.18 -16.08
C GLU A 92 1.30 6.40 -15.95
N VAL A 93 0.60 6.58 -14.83
CA VAL A 93 -0.56 5.73 -14.54
C VAL A 93 -1.72 6.16 -15.43
N GLY A 94 -2.22 5.23 -16.25
CA GLY A 94 -3.23 5.50 -17.28
C GLY A 94 -2.82 4.96 -18.66
N GLY A 95 -2.32 3.72 -18.71
CA GLY A 95 -1.80 3.11 -19.94
C GLY A 95 -2.90 2.81 -20.95
N GLY A 96 -3.30 3.78 -21.77
CA GLY A 96 -4.16 3.55 -22.94
C GLY A 96 -5.61 3.11 -22.63
N PRO A 97 -6.42 2.89 -23.69
CA PRO A 97 -7.83 2.51 -23.57
C PRO A 97 -8.01 1.20 -22.77
N GLY A 98 -8.94 1.19 -21.82
CA GLY A 98 -9.29 -0.01 -21.03
C GLY A 98 -8.48 -0.21 -19.73
N TRP A 99 -7.49 0.64 -19.45
CA TRP A 99 -6.71 0.58 -18.22
C TRP A 99 -7.17 1.62 -17.19
N PRO A 100 -7.09 1.31 -15.87
CA PRO A 100 -7.49 2.26 -14.84
C PRO A 100 -6.66 3.55 -14.91
N GLN A 101 -7.34 4.71 -14.97
CA GLN A 101 -6.70 6.03 -14.80
C GLN A 101 -6.38 6.35 -13.32
N ALA A 102 -6.17 5.31 -12.51
CA ALA A 102 -5.98 5.46 -11.07
C ALA A 102 -4.57 5.99 -10.78
N ARG A 103 -4.43 7.15 -10.12
CA ARG A 103 -3.09 7.63 -9.67
C ARG A 103 -2.35 6.64 -8.76
N THR A 104 -3.11 5.74 -8.15
CA THR A 104 -2.68 4.72 -7.21
C THR A 104 -1.94 3.58 -7.93
N ARG A 105 -0.70 3.30 -7.54
CA ARG A 105 0.08 2.18 -8.11
C ARG A 105 -0.56 0.83 -7.77
N PRO A 106 -0.55 -0.15 -8.71
CA PRO A 106 -1.14 -1.47 -8.51
C PRO A 106 -0.25 -2.43 -7.71
N TYR A 107 0.66 -1.88 -6.91
CA TYR A 107 1.51 -2.67 -6.03
C TYR A 107 1.86 -1.90 -4.77
N VAL A 108 2.32 -2.63 -3.76
CA VAL A 108 3.12 -2.09 -2.67
C VAL A 108 4.44 -2.86 -2.59
N LEU A 109 5.45 -2.20 -2.04
CA LEU A 109 6.70 -2.85 -1.67
C LEU A 109 6.83 -2.78 -0.14
N ALA A 110 7.35 -3.83 0.47
CA ALA A 110 7.67 -3.88 1.88
C ALA A 110 9.02 -4.57 2.09
N VAL A 111 9.72 -4.15 3.15
CA VAL A 111 10.91 -4.83 3.65
C VAL A 111 10.70 -5.13 5.11
N LEU A 112 10.55 -6.40 5.45
CA LEU A 112 10.34 -6.86 6.81
C LEU A 112 11.70 -7.18 7.44
N PRO A 113 12.10 -6.49 8.52
CA PRO A 113 13.37 -6.77 9.17
C PRO A 113 13.35 -8.13 9.88
N GLY A 114 14.48 -8.82 9.88
CA GLY A 114 14.73 -10.05 10.64
C GLY A 114 16.15 -10.06 11.19
N ARG A 115 16.45 -11.02 12.08
CA ARG A 115 17.80 -11.13 12.68
C ARG A 115 18.78 -11.67 11.63
N GLY A 116 19.68 -10.81 11.14
CA GLY A 116 20.67 -11.17 10.11
C GLY A 116 20.08 -11.42 8.71
N ARG A 117 18.76 -11.22 8.55
CA ARG A 117 17.99 -11.43 7.33
C ARG A 117 16.96 -10.32 7.15
N PHE A 118 16.37 -10.23 5.97
CA PHE A 118 15.17 -9.43 5.76
C PHE A 118 14.32 -10.06 4.66
N THR A 119 13.03 -9.79 4.68
CA THR A 119 12.10 -10.27 3.66
C THR A 119 11.66 -9.10 2.81
N VAL A 120 11.93 -9.16 1.51
CA VAL A 120 11.32 -8.25 0.54
C VAL A 120 9.98 -8.82 0.14
N VAL A 121 8.93 -8.00 0.21
CA VAL A 121 7.58 -8.36 -0.23
C VAL A 121 7.15 -7.38 -1.30
N LEU A 122 7.00 -7.86 -2.54
CA LEU A 122 6.34 -7.14 -3.61
C LEU A 122 4.92 -7.68 -3.73
N ARG A 123 3.93 -6.87 -3.33
CA ARG A 123 2.52 -7.24 -3.44
C ARG A 123 1.90 -6.59 -4.65
N LEU A 124 1.36 -7.40 -5.56
CA LEU A 124 0.62 -6.93 -6.73
C LEU A 124 -0.89 -7.03 -6.47
N PHE A 125 -1.67 -6.16 -7.10
CA PHE A 125 -3.13 -6.11 -6.95
C PHE A 125 -3.87 -6.23 -8.28
N GLY A 126 -5.01 -6.92 -8.27
CA GLY A 126 -5.93 -7.03 -9.40
C GLY A 126 -5.23 -7.45 -10.68
N GLN A 127 -5.44 -6.69 -11.76
CA GLN A 127 -4.85 -6.96 -13.08
C GLN A 127 -3.32 -7.05 -13.06
N ALA A 128 -2.62 -6.37 -12.13
CA ALA A 128 -1.16 -6.46 -12.06
C ALA A 128 -0.65 -7.84 -11.66
N CYS A 129 -1.48 -8.70 -11.05
CA CYS A 129 -1.14 -10.09 -10.77
C CYS A 129 -0.80 -10.88 -12.05
N PHE A 130 -1.31 -10.47 -13.23
CA PHE A 130 -0.94 -11.06 -14.51
C PHE A 130 0.58 -10.94 -14.79
N TRP A 131 1.24 -9.91 -14.26
CA TRP A 131 2.69 -9.68 -14.41
C TRP A 131 3.54 -10.31 -13.30
N GLN A 132 2.97 -11.16 -12.42
CA GLN A 132 3.68 -11.69 -11.26
C GLN A 132 4.99 -12.42 -11.60
N VAL A 133 5.02 -13.19 -12.70
CA VAL A 133 6.23 -13.95 -13.11
C VAL A 133 7.33 -13.00 -13.56
N GLU A 134 6.97 -11.98 -14.33
CA GLU A 134 7.89 -10.95 -14.81
C GLU A 134 8.41 -10.10 -13.65
N ALA A 135 7.51 -9.70 -12.74
CA ALA A 135 7.84 -8.92 -11.56
C ALA A 135 8.77 -9.70 -10.60
N GLU A 136 8.54 -11.00 -10.39
CA GLU A 136 9.44 -11.85 -9.60
C GLU A 136 10.81 -11.98 -10.25
N ALA A 137 10.87 -12.26 -11.57
CA ALA A 137 12.13 -12.37 -12.28
C ALA A 137 12.96 -11.07 -12.19
N ALA A 138 12.29 -9.93 -12.34
CA ALA A 138 12.94 -8.62 -12.21
C ALA A 138 13.36 -8.29 -10.77
N LEU A 139 12.55 -8.66 -9.76
CA LEU A 139 12.91 -8.46 -8.36
C LEU A 139 14.13 -9.31 -7.98
N ARG A 140 14.18 -10.56 -8.46
CA ARG A 140 15.33 -11.44 -8.28
C ARG A 140 16.59 -10.83 -8.91
N ALA A 141 16.52 -10.46 -10.19
CA ALA A 141 17.64 -9.83 -10.89
C ALA A 141 18.11 -8.54 -10.18
N ALA A 142 17.19 -7.73 -9.67
CA ALA A 142 17.51 -6.53 -8.92
C ALA A 142 18.31 -6.80 -7.64
N LEU A 143 17.98 -7.87 -6.92
CA LEU A 143 18.67 -8.28 -5.70
C LEU A 143 20.04 -8.91 -6.01
N GLU A 144 20.10 -9.80 -7.00
CA GLU A 144 21.32 -10.51 -7.42
C GLU A 144 22.37 -9.58 -8.04
N GLU A 145 21.95 -8.59 -8.84
CA GLU A 145 22.88 -7.58 -9.40
C GLU A 145 23.28 -6.51 -8.37
N GLY A 146 22.50 -6.40 -7.31
CA GLY A 146 22.81 -5.61 -6.15
C GLY A 146 22.02 -4.31 -5.99
N ILE A 147 21.84 -3.97 -4.72
CA ILE A 147 21.16 -2.78 -4.23
C ILE A 147 22.21 -1.81 -3.68
N ALA A 148 21.96 -0.50 -3.83
CA ALA A 148 22.86 0.52 -3.28
C ALA A 148 23.05 0.28 -1.77
N LEU A 149 24.25 0.45 -1.20
CA LEU A 149 24.51 0.07 0.21
C LEU A 149 23.74 0.95 1.21
N THR A 150 23.72 2.25 0.94
CA THR A 150 23.02 3.27 1.71
C THR A 150 22.16 4.15 0.81
N ALA A 151 21.34 5.02 1.39
CA ALA A 151 20.53 5.98 0.64
C ALA A 151 21.34 6.82 -0.37
N THR A 152 22.60 7.13 -0.06
CA THR A 152 23.49 8.01 -0.83
C THR A 152 24.65 7.27 -1.53
N ALA A 153 24.83 5.98 -1.27
CA ALA A 153 25.92 5.21 -1.85
C ALA A 153 25.75 5.01 -3.36
N ARG A 154 26.83 5.28 -4.12
CA ARG A 154 26.95 4.85 -5.52
C ARG A 154 27.28 3.36 -5.62
N SER A 155 27.96 2.81 -4.61
CA SER A 155 28.30 1.39 -4.53
C SER A 155 27.05 0.54 -4.29
N ARG A 156 27.05 -0.64 -4.90
CA ARG A 156 25.98 -1.63 -4.82
C ARG A 156 26.59 -2.95 -4.38
N ALA A 157 25.85 -3.72 -3.60
CA ALA A 157 26.23 -5.09 -3.32
C ALA A 157 25.07 -6.05 -3.62
N PRO A 158 25.39 -7.23 -4.18
CA PRO A 158 24.43 -8.30 -4.37
C PRO A 158 23.82 -8.70 -3.04
N VAL A 159 22.55 -9.12 -3.10
CA VAL A 159 21.81 -9.63 -1.96
C VAL A 159 21.51 -11.10 -2.23
N GLU A 160 22.03 -11.98 -1.36
CA GLU A 160 21.77 -13.41 -1.45
C GLU A 160 20.33 -13.74 -1.05
N ILE A 161 19.60 -14.41 -1.94
CA ILE A 161 18.22 -14.86 -1.71
C ILE A 161 18.27 -16.30 -1.18
N VAL A 162 17.80 -16.51 0.04
CA VAL A 162 17.82 -17.83 0.71
C VAL A 162 16.51 -18.59 0.57
N ALA A 163 15.40 -17.87 0.39
CA ALA A 163 14.10 -18.47 0.18
C ALA A 163 13.21 -17.55 -0.66
N ARG A 164 12.25 -18.15 -1.37
CA ARG A 164 11.23 -17.45 -2.12
C ARG A 164 9.90 -18.19 -2.04
N ASP A 165 8.82 -17.43 -1.96
CA ASP A 165 7.47 -17.97 -2.03
C ASP A 165 6.52 -16.98 -2.71
N ARG A 166 5.31 -17.48 -2.99
CA ARG A 166 4.18 -16.65 -3.37
C ARG A 166 3.03 -16.92 -2.41
N VAL A 167 2.45 -15.87 -1.88
CA VAL A 167 1.36 -15.96 -0.89
C VAL A 167 0.22 -15.06 -1.32
N VAL A 168 -1.02 -15.53 -1.19
CA VAL A 168 -2.20 -14.67 -1.35
C VAL A 168 -2.46 -13.99 -0.01
N PRO A 169 -2.31 -12.66 0.11
CA PRO A 169 -2.58 -11.97 1.35
C PRO A 169 -4.10 -11.93 1.58
N VAL A 170 -4.52 -12.30 2.78
CA VAL A 170 -5.93 -12.28 3.18
C VAL A 170 -6.12 -11.18 4.21
N PRO A 171 -6.93 -10.14 3.93
CA PRO A 171 -7.30 -9.16 4.94
C PRO A 171 -8.01 -9.84 6.12
N GLU A 172 -7.77 -9.32 7.33
CA GLU A 172 -8.41 -9.85 8.53
C GLU A 172 -9.94 -9.70 8.46
N VAL A 173 -10.64 -10.55 9.23
CA VAL A 173 -12.06 -10.36 9.48
C VAL A 173 -12.19 -9.39 10.66
N PRO A 174 -12.91 -8.26 10.51
CA PRO A 174 -13.10 -7.37 11.64
C PRO A 174 -13.91 -8.10 12.71
N PRO A 175 -13.59 -7.93 14.00
CA PRO A 175 -14.40 -8.46 15.07
C PRO A 175 -15.82 -7.86 15.03
N GLU A 176 -16.75 -8.50 15.72
CA GLU A 176 -18.11 -7.97 15.89
C GLU A 176 -18.11 -6.90 16.99
N GLY A 177 -18.61 -5.70 16.66
CA GLY A 177 -18.75 -4.60 17.62
C GLY A 177 -17.44 -4.10 18.27
N PRO A 178 -16.35 -3.84 17.51
CA PRO A 178 -15.11 -3.35 18.10
C PRO A 178 -15.33 -1.99 18.77
N SER A 179 -14.85 -1.86 20.01
CA SER A 179 -14.88 -0.60 20.76
C SER A 179 -13.58 0.20 20.61
N ALA A 180 -12.47 -0.48 20.32
CA ALA A 180 -11.19 0.16 20.03
C ALA A 180 -10.33 -0.65 19.06
N VAL A 181 -9.43 0.05 18.37
CA VAL A 181 -8.41 -0.53 17.50
C VAL A 181 -7.15 0.32 17.49
N THR A 182 -6.00 -0.34 17.53
CA THR A 182 -4.70 0.30 17.37
C THR A 182 -4.10 -0.06 16.01
N LEU A 183 -3.77 0.97 15.22
CA LEU A 183 -2.99 0.85 13.99
C LEU A 183 -1.52 1.10 14.32
N HIS A 184 -0.71 0.04 14.41
CA HIS A 184 0.72 0.16 14.61
C HIS A 184 1.42 0.43 13.27
N LEU A 185 1.88 1.66 13.04
CA LEU A 185 2.67 2.01 11.87
C LEU A 185 4.08 1.42 12.00
N THR A 186 4.37 0.39 11.20
CA THR A 186 5.62 -0.39 11.25
C THR A 186 6.62 -0.02 10.15
N SER A 187 6.24 0.90 9.27
CA SER A 187 7.16 1.65 8.40
C SER A 187 6.69 3.10 8.33
N PRO A 188 7.56 4.05 7.94
CA PRO A 188 7.16 5.43 7.85
C PRO A 188 5.92 5.58 6.98
N THR A 189 4.93 6.30 7.48
CA THR A 189 3.67 6.53 6.79
C THR A 189 3.53 8.02 6.52
N ALA A 190 3.37 8.40 5.25
CA ALA A 190 3.15 9.78 4.84
C ALA A 190 1.65 10.03 4.62
N LEU A 191 0.99 10.59 5.64
CA LEU A 191 -0.41 11.04 5.69
C LEU A 191 -0.42 12.57 5.63
N ALA A 192 0.35 13.15 4.72
CA ALA A 192 0.51 14.59 4.62
C ALA A 192 -0.34 15.15 3.47
N ARG A 193 -1.03 16.24 3.74
CA ARG A 193 -1.54 17.19 2.74
C ARG A 193 -0.86 18.54 3.00
N GLY A 194 0.38 18.70 2.55
CA GLY A 194 1.24 19.80 3.01
C GLY A 194 1.70 19.58 4.46
N GLU A 195 1.71 20.63 5.29
CA GLU A 195 2.14 20.57 6.70
C GLU A 195 1.13 19.87 7.65
N ALA A 196 -0.06 19.53 7.15
CA ALA A 196 -1.23 19.16 7.95
C ALA A 196 -1.20 17.81 8.68
N PHE A 197 -0.12 17.00 8.60
CA PHE A 197 -0.07 15.75 9.36
C PHE A 197 -0.08 16.04 10.88
N ALA A 198 0.45 17.19 11.32
CA ALA A 198 0.64 17.45 12.75
C ALA A 198 -0.64 17.49 13.62
N THR A 199 -1.86 17.62 13.05
CA THR A 199 -3.06 17.86 13.88
C THR A 199 -4.38 17.25 13.42
N ASP A 200 -4.50 16.64 12.23
CA ASP A 200 -5.81 16.18 11.70
C ASP A 200 -5.90 14.65 11.50
N PRO A 201 -6.57 13.91 12.41
CA PRO A 201 -6.83 12.49 12.25
C PRO A 201 -7.60 12.10 10.98
N SER A 202 -8.40 13.01 10.40
CA SER A 202 -9.21 12.73 9.21
C SER A 202 -8.38 12.34 7.99
N ILE A 203 -7.08 12.69 7.98
CA ILE A 203 -6.18 12.31 6.89
C ILE A 203 -5.96 10.80 6.85
N VAL A 204 -6.02 10.09 7.99
CA VAL A 204 -5.96 8.62 8.04
C VAL A 204 -7.13 8.05 7.24
N ALA A 205 -8.36 8.45 7.57
CA ALA A 205 -9.60 8.06 6.91
C ALA A 205 -9.55 8.33 5.40
N GLY A 206 -9.23 9.56 5.00
CA GLY A 206 -9.15 9.95 3.59
C GLY A 206 -8.10 9.14 2.83
N SER A 207 -6.93 8.88 3.44
CA SER A 207 -5.86 8.10 2.80
C SER A 207 -6.26 6.65 2.55
N LEU A 208 -6.99 6.04 3.48
CA LEU A 208 -7.46 4.66 3.37
C LEU A 208 -8.53 4.52 2.29
N ILE A 209 -9.52 5.42 2.26
CA ILE A 209 -10.55 5.45 1.20
C ILE A 209 -9.90 5.64 -0.17
N ALA A 210 -9.02 6.64 -0.31
CA ALA A 210 -8.35 6.93 -1.58
C ALA A 210 -7.52 5.74 -2.08
N ARG A 211 -6.81 5.06 -1.17
CA ARG A 211 -6.05 3.86 -1.49
C ARG A 211 -6.96 2.70 -1.89
N ALA A 212 -8.02 2.44 -1.12
CA ALA A 212 -8.99 1.38 -1.40
C ALA A 212 -9.65 1.58 -2.76
N ARG A 213 -10.11 2.80 -3.09
CA ARG A 213 -10.66 3.14 -4.41
C ARG A 213 -9.65 2.94 -5.54
N GLY A 214 -8.43 3.42 -5.34
CA GLY A 214 -7.39 3.28 -6.34
C GLY A 214 -7.04 1.82 -6.62
N VAL A 215 -7.00 0.97 -5.60
CA VAL A 215 -6.76 -0.48 -5.76
C VAL A 215 -7.99 -1.19 -6.33
N ALA A 216 -9.20 -0.80 -5.94
CA ALA A 216 -10.46 -1.32 -6.49
C ALA A 216 -10.52 -1.09 -8.02
N ALA A 217 -10.07 0.07 -8.50
CA ALA A 217 -10.00 0.35 -9.94
C ALA A 217 -9.13 -0.67 -10.71
N TRP A 218 -8.03 -1.15 -10.09
CA TRP A 218 -7.19 -2.22 -10.66
C TRP A 218 -7.86 -3.61 -10.70
N HIS A 219 -9.01 -3.76 -10.06
CA HIS A 219 -9.86 -4.95 -10.14
C HIS A 219 -11.03 -4.74 -11.11
N GLY A 220 -11.07 -3.61 -11.83
CA GLY A 220 -12.18 -3.28 -12.73
C GLY A 220 -13.48 -2.91 -12.00
N ILE A 221 -13.40 -2.57 -10.71
CA ILE A 221 -14.56 -2.19 -9.89
C ILE A 221 -14.41 -0.77 -9.35
N ALA A 222 -15.54 -0.08 -9.21
CA ALA A 222 -15.61 1.20 -8.51
C ALA A 222 -16.05 0.97 -7.07
N LEU A 223 -15.20 1.36 -6.11
CA LEU A 223 -15.57 1.35 -4.70
C LEU A 223 -16.42 2.58 -4.39
N SER A 224 -17.73 2.39 -4.41
CA SER A 224 -18.71 3.38 -3.97
C SER A 224 -18.86 3.31 -2.45
N VAL A 225 -18.63 4.44 -1.79
CA VAL A 225 -18.87 4.65 -0.37
C VAL A 225 -19.59 5.99 -0.23
N ASP A 226 -20.51 6.09 0.70
CA ASP A 226 -21.06 7.38 1.09
C ASP A 226 -20.08 8.05 2.06
N GLU A 227 -19.37 9.04 1.50
CA GLU A 227 -18.31 9.78 2.18
C GLU A 227 -18.83 10.64 3.32
N GLU A 228 -20.08 11.12 3.22
CA GLU A 228 -20.67 11.97 4.25
C GLU A 228 -20.92 11.16 5.52
N ALA A 229 -21.53 9.98 5.40
CA ALA A 229 -21.74 9.13 6.57
C ALA A 229 -20.43 8.55 7.12
N LEU A 230 -19.47 8.17 6.27
CA LEU A 230 -18.15 7.73 6.75
C LEU A 230 -17.41 8.87 7.49
N SER A 231 -17.50 10.09 6.97
CA SER A 231 -16.93 11.29 7.62
C SER A 231 -17.61 11.57 8.96
N ALA A 232 -18.95 11.51 9.02
CA ALA A 232 -19.70 11.66 10.26
C ALA A 232 -19.32 10.56 11.28
N ALA A 233 -19.23 9.31 10.84
CA ALA A 233 -18.81 8.18 11.67
C ALA A 233 -17.37 8.32 12.17
N TRP A 234 -16.46 8.87 11.35
CA TRP A 234 -15.09 9.14 11.77
C TRP A 234 -15.02 10.23 12.84
N ARG A 235 -15.77 11.32 12.69
CA ARG A 235 -15.84 12.39 13.69
C ARG A 235 -16.41 11.94 15.03
N ALA A 236 -17.17 10.84 15.05
CA ALA A 236 -17.67 10.22 16.27
C ALA A 236 -16.62 9.34 16.99
N LEU A 237 -15.44 9.11 16.39
CA LEU A 237 -14.34 8.40 17.01
C LEU A 237 -13.48 9.36 17.84
N ALA A 238 -13.03 8.89 19.00
CA ALA A 238 -11.88 9.50 19.66
C ALA A 238 -10.60 8.93 19.04
N VAL A 239 -9.61 9.79 18.78
CA VAL A 239 -8.34 9.41 18.17
C VAL A 239 -7.19 9.86 19.04
N ASP A 240 -6.33 8.93 19.43
CA ASP A 240 -5.08 9.17 20.16
C ASP A 240 -3.89 9.00 19.20
N LEU A 241 -3.10 10.07 19.10
CA LEU A 241 -1.91 10.19 18.27
C LEU A 241 -0.66 10.51 19.12
N ASP A 242 -0.74 10.48 20.45
CA ASP A 242 0.28 11.04 21.34
C ASP A 242 1.61 10.26 21.26
N ALA A 243 1.52 8.97 20.97
CA ALA A 243 2.67 8.08 20.81
C ALA A 243 3.18 8.00 19.36
N LEU A 244 2.70 8.88 18.47
CA LEU A 244 3.11 8.92 17.09
C LEU A 244 4.43 9.70 16.93
N GLU A 245 5.44 9.05 16.36
CA GLU A 245 6.78 9.62 16.24
C GLU A 245 7.06 10.08 14.81
N PRO A 246 7.43 11.36 14.59
CA PRO A 246 7.86 11.83 13.28
C PRO A 246 9.23 11.25 12.93
N ILE A 247 9.40 10.86 11.67
CA ILE A 247 10.67 10.39 11.12
C ILE A 247 10.92 11.04 9.75
N ALA A 248 12.16 11.46 9.52
CA ALA A 248 12.62 12.02 8.24
C ALA A 248 13.88 11.31 7.76
N TRP A 249 14.05 11.21 6.44
CA TRP A 249 15.23 10.64 5.81
C TRP A 249 15.39 11.16 4.38
N ASP A 250 16.59 11.02 3.83
CA ASP A 250 16.89 11.49 2.48
C ASP A 250 16.80 10.38 1.43
N ARG A 251 16.47 10.78 0.20
CA ARG A 251 16.52 9.91 -0.99
C ARG A 251 17.01 10.69 -2.20
N HIS A 252 17.84 10.08 -3.05
CA HIS A 252 18.12 10.68 -4.36
C HIS A 252 16.90 10.69 -5.29
N SER A 253 16.78 11.76 -6.07
CA SER A 253 15.88 11.81 -7.21
C SER A 253 16.40 10.94 -8.36
N ARG A 254 15.50 10.20 -9.00
CA ARG A 254 15.84 9.40 -10.20
C ARG A 254 16.11 10.29 -11.41
N VAL A 255 15.38 11.40 -11.52
CA VAL A 255 15.44 12.31 -12.67
C VAL A 255 16.62 13.27 -12.52
N GLN A 256 16.96 13.64 -11.28
CA GLN A 256 18.05 14.55 -10.94
C GLN A 256 18.95 13.88 -9.89
N PRO A 257 19.92 13.05 -10.30
CA PRO A 257 20.72 12.25 -9.39
C PRO A 257 21.41 13.05 -8.28
N GLU A 258 21.78 14.31 -8.55
CA GLU A 258 22.43 15.20 -7.58
C GLU A 258 21.45 15.84 -6.57
N ARG A 259 20.14 15.69 -6.77
CA ARG A 259 19.12 16.24 -5.86
C ARG A 259 18.72 15.22 -4.80
N LEU A 260 18.94 15.57 -3.54
CA LEU A 260 18.34 14.91 -2.39
C LEU A 260 16.89 15.38 -2.21
N LEU A 261 16.00 14.43 -2.02
CA LEU A 261 14.60 14.62 -1.69
C LEU A 261 14.43 14.20 -0.23
N VAL A 262 14.05 15.16 0.61
CA VAL A 262 13.68 14.90 2.00
C VAL A 262 12.34 14.18 1.99
N MET A 263 12.34 12.99 2.57
CA MET A 263 11.15 12.18 2.83
C MET A 263 10.80 12.33 4.30
N ALA A 264 9.50 12.38 4.60
CA ALA A 264 9.01 12.43 5.96
C ALA A 264 7.79 11.53 6.12
N GLY A 265 7.57 11.05 7.34
CA GLY A 265 6.40 10.29 7.72
C GLY A 265 6.38 10.05 9.22
N TYR A 266 5.50 9.16 9.64
CA TYR A 266 5.32 8.82 11.05
C TYR A 266 5.38 7.32 11.27
N VAL A 267 5.85 6.93 12.45
CA VAL A 267 5.84 5.56 12.97
C VAL A 267 5.20 5.56 14.36
N GLY A 268 4.81 4.38 14.85
CA GLY A 268 4.13 4.27 16.16
C GLY A 268 2.63 4.02 16.03
N PRO A 269 1.90 3.96 17.15
CA PRO A 269 0.49 3.63 17.18
C PRO A 269 -0.42 4.82 16.87
N ILE A 270 -1.50 4.56 16.15
CA ILE A 270 -2.70 5.41 16.11
C ILE A 270 -3.82 4.62 16.77
N ARG A 271 -4.41 5.14 17.85
CA ARG A 271 -5.52 4.46 18.52
C ARG A 271 -6.84 5.13 18.19
N LEU A 272 -7.84 4.32 17.83
CA LEU A 272 -9.19 4.76 17.53
C LEU A 272 -10.13 4.13 18.55
N PHE A 273 -11.01 4.93 19.15
CA PHE A 273 -12.01 4.49 20.13
C PHE A 273 -13.41 4.95 19.71
N GLY A 274 -14.43 4.15 20.04
CA GLY A 274 -15.83 4.48 19.80
C GLY A 274 -16.52 3.54 18.80
N PRO A 275 -17.56 4.01 18.07
CA PRO A 275 -18.38 3.16 17.20
C PRO A 275 -17.67 2.78 15.90
N LEU A 276 -16.70 1.86 15.97
CA LEU A 276 -15.85 1.48 14.84
C LEU A 276 -16.55 0.63 13.77
N ALA A 277 -17.78 0.16 14.02
CA ALA A 277 -18.47 -0.78 13.13
C ALA A 277 -18.64 -0.27 11.68
N ALA A 278 -18.77 1.05 11.47
CA ALA A 278 -18.82 1.63 10.11
C ALA A 278 -17.45 1.59 9.39
N TRP A 279 -16.37 1.72 10.14
CA TRP A 279 -14.99 1.80 9.61
C TRP A 279 -14.27 0.46 9.58
N ALA A 280 -14.68 -0.51 10.41
CA ALA A 280 -13.99 -1.79 10.57
C ALA A 280 -13.75 -2.53 9.25
N PRO A 281 -14.71 -2.60 8.29
CA PRO A 281 -14.47 -3.23 6.99
C PRO A 281 -13.39 -2.55 6.13
N LEU A 282 -13.18 -1.23 6.28
CA LEU A 282 -12.09 -0.52 5.60
C LEU A 282 -10.78 -0.68 6.37
N LEU A 283 -10.81 -0.60 7.70
CA LEU A 283 -9.63 -0.67 8.55
C LEU A 283 -8.85 -1.98 8.34
N VAL A 284 -9.55 -3.12 8.24
CA VAL A 284 -8.91 -4.43 7.96
C VAL A 284 -8.17 -4.51 6.64
N LEU A 285 -8.44 -3.59 5.70
CA LEU A 285 -7.69 -3.51 4.44
C LEU A 285 -6.33 -2.82 4.63
N ALA A 286 -6.14 -2.01 5.68
CA ALA A 286 -4.95 -1.19 5.87
C ALA A 286 -3.62 -1.99 5.89
N PRO A 287 -3.50 -3.14 6.59
CA PRO A 287 -2.29 -3.97 6.53
C PRO A 287 -2.00 -4.53 5.14
N VAL A 288 -3.05 -4.73 4.33
CA VAL A 288 -2.92 -5.30 2.99
C VAL A 288 -2.57 -4.22 1.95
N LEU A 289 -3.28 -3.10 1.99
CA LEU A 289 -3.18 -2.01 1.01
C LEU A 289 -2.04 -1.03 1.30
N HIS A 290 -1.55 -1.04 2.55
CA HIS A 290 -0.76 0.02 3.19
C HIS A 290 -1.51 1.36 3.26
N LEU A 291 -1.08 2.25 4.15
CA LEU A 291 -1.68 3.56 4.39
C LEU A 291 -0.86 4.71 3.79
N GLY A 292 -1.53 5.80 3.48
CA GLY A 292 -0.88 7.02 3.04
C GLY A 292 -0.29 6.96 1.63
N SER A 293 0.63 7.89 1.38
CA SER A 293 1.30 8.04 0.10
C SER A 293 2.60 7.22 0.05
N HIS A 294 3.16 7.08 -1.17
CA HIS A 294 4.48 6.47 -1.39
C HIS A 294 4.57 4.99 -0.96
N THR A 295 3.47 4.25 -0.94
CA THR A 295 3.42 2.82 -0.57
C THR A 295 4.27 1.92 -1.48
N ALA A 296 4.47 2.32 -2.74
CA ALA A 296 5.42 1.66 -3.66
C ALA A 296 6.89 1.78 -3.20
N PHE A 297 7.22 2.71 -2.30
CA PHE A 297 8.56 2.94 -1.74
C PHE A 297 8.77 2.30 -0.37
N GLY A 298 7.90 1.40 0.10
CA GLY A 298 8.05 0.78 1.44
C GLY A 298 7.23 1.42 2.55
N MET A 299 6.54 2.52 2.26
CA MET A 299 5.85 3.32 3.25
C MET A 299 4.46 2.76 3.56
N GLY A 300 3.91 3.16 4.71
CA GLY A 300 2.51 2.92 5.05
C GLY A 300 2.19 1.55 5.62
N ARG A 301 3.18 0.74 5.99
CA ARG A 301 2.91 -0.58 6.58
C ARG A 301 2.32 -0.38 7.96
N CYS A 302 1.22 -1.07 8.23
CA CYS A 302 0.63 -1.13 9.56
C CYS A 302 0.23 -2.54 9.95
N ARG A 303 0.01 -2.73 11.25
CA ARG A 303 -0.67 -3.89 11.83
C ARG A 303 -1.85 -3.41 12.66
N LEU A 304 -2.90 -4.21 12.77
CA LEU A 304 -4.06 -3.91 13.59
C LEU A 304 -3.99 -4.73 14.87
N VAL A 305 -4.41 -4.11 15.97
CA VAL A 305 -4.71 -4.80 17.22
C VAL A 305 -6.09 -4.32 17.65
N TRP A 306 -7.05 -5.24 17.65
CA TRP A 306 -8.43 -4.96 18.06
C TRP A 306 -8.57 -5.16 19.56
N GLU A 307 -9.36 -4.30 20.19
CA GLU A 307 -9.78 -4.47 21.57
C GLU A 307 -11.29 -4.73 21.58
N ASP A 308 -11.66 -5.92 22.04
CA ASP A 308 -13.06 -6.31 22.19
C ASP A 308 -13.64 -5.69 23.46
N ALA A 309 -14.90 -5.25 23.40
CA ALA A 309 -15.64 -4.78 24.56
C ALA A 309 -15.71 -5.82 25.71
N MET A 310 -15.52 -7.11 25.39
CA MET A 310 -15.50 -8.23 26.36
C MET A 310 -14.19 -8.32 27.17
N ASN A 311 -13.05 -7.92 26.61
CA ASN A 311 -11.75 -7.99 27.32
C ASN A 311 -11.58 -6.85 28.34
N ASP A 312 -12.33 -5.76 28.18
CA ASP A 312 -12.27 -4.60 29.08
C ASP A 312 -13.05 -4.82 30.39
N ALA A 313 -14.07 -5.70 30.37
CA ALA A 313 -14.81 -6.08 31.58
C ALA A 313 -13.97 -6.96 32.52
N ALA A 314 -13.09 -7.81 31.97
CA ALA A 314 -12.23 -8.69 32.76
C ALA A 314 -10.98 -7.98 33.32
N SER A 315 -10.47 -6.95 32.64
CA SER A 315 -9.32 -6.16 33.09
C SER A 315 -9.68 -5.09 34.13
N ARG A 316 -10.96 -4.69 34.20
CA ARG A 316 -11.48 -3.71 35.17
C ARG A 316 -12.08 -4.32 36.43
N SER A 317 -12.41 -5.62 36.46
CA SER A 317 -12.89 -6.31 37.67
C SER A 317 -11.76 -6.85 38.57
N GLY A 318 -10.51 -6.72 38.14
CA GLY A 318 -9.31 -7.18 38.86
C GLY A 318 -8.45 -6.05 39.46
N ARG A 319 -8.99 -4.83 39.64
CA ARG A 319 -8.33 -3.75 40.39
C ARG A 319 -9.13 -3.36 41.61
#